data_AF-A0A8H6VPA4-F1
#
_entry.id   AF-A0A8H6VPA4-F1
#
_cell.length_a   1.000
_cell.length_b   1.000
_cell.length_c   1.000
_cell.angle_alpha   90.00
_cell.angle_beta   90.00
_cell.angle_gamma   90.00
#
_symmetry.space_group_name_H-M   'P 1'
#
loop_
_entity.id
_entity.type
_entity.pdbx_description
1 polymer ?
#
loop_
_entity_poly.entity_id
_entity_poly.type
_entity_poly.pdbx_seq_one_letter_code
_entity_poly.pdbx_strand_id
1 'polypeptide(L)'
;MFSGALTLTDLNDFISPSQACIKPVEQVDKPPERRPGEASTAIHVDSGGAYYEVGSGSGKKLEAAQISLNDCLACSGCITSAESVLITLQSHTEVLSFLDKNASAPSGERKLPVISIAPQSLASIATAVTSRTGVPTTPRQVLRRVRIFCESVLGFAHVFDTTFARHVAHAEHLKEFEERRADAETPGRLPMLASACPGWICYAEKAHAEMLPFIATTKSPQQVMGTMVKNWLGKLPNEVYHVTVMPCYDKKLEASRTDFYNELYATRDVDCVLTTGELEVIMLEKDWDVSTAVAGELDEPPIRDWSHPATCGTLPELMTHPGSSSGSYLQSIIAHLMATSTTPLSLSAKMMRNSDHQEFVLRRDSDQVEVFKGATCYGFRNLQNVVRKIGRERGVRVGAGAAGRLAGRAATRRQGERGYDYIEVMACPGGCVNGGGQLKPSTRSADSQGDKEWTKLVEASYWSDDCSACEGNPDHLLRWVQGLGDKQIFRTSYRAVESDIVGLAVKW
;
A
#
# COMPACT_ATOMS: atom_id res chain seq x y z
N MET A 1 -40.11 -25.55 -15.28
CA MET A 1 -39.05 -26.57 -15.43
C MET A 1 -37.81 -25.89 -15.97
N PHE A 2 -36.66 -26.17 -15.36
CA PHE A 2 -35.25 -26.02 -15.77
C PHE A 2 -34.99 -25.74 -17.28
N SER A 3 -33.91 -25.12 -17.73
CA SER A 3 -32.70 -24.47 -17.19
C SER A 3 -31.96 -23.93 -18.43
N GLY A 4 -31.14 -22.90 -18.29
CA GLY A 4 -30.25 -22.43 -19.35
C GLY A 4 -29.15 -21.57 -18.73
N ALA A 5 -28.19 -22.24 -18.10
CA ALA A 5 -27.05 -21.66 -17.41
C ALA A 5 -26.30 -20.64 -18.27
N LEU A 6 -26.14 -19.42 -17.75
CA LEU A 6 -25.09 -18.52 -18.21
C LEU A 6 -23.76 -19.05 -17.68
N THR A 7 -22.98 -19.61 -18.58
CA THR A 7 -21.62 -20.10 -18.36
C THR A 7 -20.73 -18.97 -17.88
N LEU A 8 -20.20 -19.16 -16.68
CA LEU A 8 -19.12 -18.41 -16.02
C LEU A 8 -17.78 -18.70 -16.71
N THR A 9 -17.63 -18.36 -17.99
CA THR A 9 -16.44 -18.79 -18.78
C THR A 9 -15.43 -17.72 -19.17
N ASP A 10 -15.58 -16.44 -18.81
CA ASP A 10 -14.56 -15.42 -19.18
C ASP A 10 -14.26 -14.40 -18.06
N LEU A 11 -14.17 -14.85 -16.81
CA LEU A 11 -13.50 -14.07 -15.76
C LEU A 11 -12.50 -14.96 -15.03
N ASN A 12 -11.35 -15.16 -15.68
CA ASN A 12 -10.15 -15.52 -14.97
C ASN A 12 -9.69 -14.30 -14.16
N ASP A 13 -9.40 -14.48 -12.87
CA ASP A 13 -8.74 -13.47 -12.02
C ASP A 13 -7.31 -13.12 -12.53
N PHE A 14 -6.87 -13.79 -13.60
CA PHE A 14 -5.78 -13.39 -14.50
C PHE A 14 -6.40 -12.89 -15.80
N ILE A 15 -6.43 -11.58 -15.98
CA ILE A 15 -7.06 -10.95 -17.13
C ILE A 15 -6.17 -11.16 -18.36
N SER A 16 -6.67 -11.89 -19.35
CA SER A 16 -6.15 -11.81 -20.72
C SER A 16 -6.34 -10.38 -21.24
N PRO A 17 -5.41 -9.81 -22.03
CA PRO A 17 -5.38 -8.39 -22.33
C PRO A 17 -6.67 -7.94 -23.01
N SER A 18 -7.55 -7.26 -22.26
CA SER A 18 -8.80 -6.71 -22.78
C SER A 18 -8.64 -5.22 -23.07
N GLN A 19 -8.99 -4.90 -24.31
CA GLN A 19 -9.12 -3.61 -25.00
C GLN A 19 -9.07 -2.33 -24.13
N ALA A 20 -8.16 -1.44 -24.52
CA ALA A 20 -8.01 -0.09 -23.99
C ALA A 20 -9.34 0.68 -24.02
N CYS A 21 -9.84 1.08 -22.84
CA CYS A 21 -10.87 2.11 -22.71
C CYS A 21 -10.20 3.38 -22.17
N ILE A 22 -9.53 4.12 -23.05
CA ILE A 22 -9.07 5.48 -22.76
C ILE A 22 -10.20 6.41 -23.20
N LYS A 23 -10.84 7.11 -22.26
CA LYS A 23 -11.72 8.24 -22.59
C LYS A 23 -11.13 9.51 -21.95
N PRO A 24 -10.77 10.54 -22.73
CA PRO A 24 -10.33 11.81 -22.19
C PRO A 24 -11.43 12.42 -21.31
N VAL A 25 -11.05 12.98 -20.17
CA VAL A 25 -11.93 13.87 -19.40
C VAL A 25 -11.76 15.25 -20.02
N GLU A 26 -12.79 15.76 -20.69
CA GLU A 26 -12.83 17.14 -21.15
C GLU A 26 -13.22 18.04 -19.98
N GLN A 27 -12.27 18.81 -19.44
CA GLN A 27 -12.57 19.94 -18.57
C GLN A 27 -12.84 21.17 -19.44
N VAL A 28 -14.04 21.75 -19.30
CA VAL A 28 -14.34 23.07 -19.83
C VAL A 28 -14.33 24.02 -18.64
N ASP A 29 -13.19 24.64 -18.33
CA ASP A 29 -13.14 25.73 -17.36
C ASP A 29 -12.47 26.98 -17.92
N LYS A 30 -13.17 28.11 -17.70
CA LYS A 30 -12.70 29.47 -17.97
C LYS A 30 -11.47 29.78 -17.11
N PRO A 31 -10.52 30.58 -17.61
CA PRO A 31 -9.28 30.86 -16.90
C PRO A 31 -9.53 31.60 -15.56
N PRO A 32 -9.02 31.09 -14.42
CA PRO A 32 -9.02 31.83 -13.16
C PRO A 32 -7.92 32.91 -13.17
N GLU A 33 -8.20 34.02 -12.50
CA GLU A 33 -7.24 35.12 -12.28
C GLU A 33 -6.08 34.68 -11.40
N ARG A 34 -4.85 34.94 -11.87
CA ARG A 34 -3.59 34.59 -11.19
C ARG A 34 -3.42 35.36 -9.88
N ARG A 35 -3.10 34.66 -8.78
CA ARG A 35 -2.47 35.25 -7.58
C ARG A 35 -0.96 35.03 -7.63
N PRO A 36 -0.12 35.98 -7.19
CA PRO A 36 1.33 35.82 -7.24
C PRO A 36 1.79 34.92 -6.10
N GLY A 37 2.37 33.75 -6.41
CA GLY A 37 2.98 32.84 -5.42
C GLY A 37 2.84 31.34 -5.66
N GLU A 38 2.08 30.88 -6.66
CA GLU A 38 1.98 29.45 -6.99
C GLU A 38 3.26 28.93 -7.67
N ALA A 39 3.83 27.85 -7.11
CA ALA A 39 4.94 27.13 -7.69
C ALA A 39 4.53 26.44 -9.00
N SER A 40 5.39 26.56 -10.01
CA SER A 40 5.12 26.25 -11.41
C SER A 40 5.38 24.77 -11.75
N THR A 41 4.33 23.97 -11.76
CA THR A 41 4.12 22.94 -12.80
C THR A 41 2.62 22.77 -13.00
N ALA A 42 2.00 23.77 -13.63
CA ALA A 42 0.64 23.61 -14.12
C ALA A 42 0.68 22.67 -15.33
N ILE A 43 -0.10 21.59 -15.29
CA ILE A 43 -0.22 20.64 -16.40
C ILE A 43 -1.40 21.09 -17.27
N HIS A 44 -1.14 21.41 -18.53
CA HIS A 44 -2.18 21.78 -19.50
C HIS A 44 -2.54 20.59 -20.39
N VAL A 45 -3.83 20.35 -20.61
CA VAL A 45 -4.33 19.31 -21.52
C VAL A 45 -4.90 19.98 -22.76
N ASP A 46 -4.42 19.61 -23.96
CA ASP A 46 -5.00 20.10 -25.20
C ASP A 46 -6.29 19.36 -25.59
N SER A 47 -7.02 19.89 -26.58
CA SER A 47 -8.23 19.27 -27.14
C SER A 47 -7.99 17.91 -27.81
N GLY A 48 -6.74 17.46 -27.93
CA GLY A 48 -6.33 16.14 -28.41
C GLY A 48 -5.93 15.17 -27.28
N GLY A 49 -5.99 15.58 -26.01
CA GLY A 49 -5.64 14.76 -24.85
C GLY A 49 -4.14 14.69 -24.54
N ALA A 50 -3.31 15.56 -25.13
CA ALA A 50 -1.89 15.63 -24.81
C ALA A 50 -1.61 16.54 -23.60
N TYR A 51 -0.76 16.07 -22.69
CA TYR A 51 -0.36 16.77 -21.47
C TYR A 51 0.92 17.58 -21.70
N TYR A 52 0.94 18.82 -21.22
CA TYR A 52 2.08 19.73 -21.34
C TYR A 52 2.46 20.30 -19.97
N GLU A 53 3.75 20.33 -19.67
CA GLU A 53 4.29 21.02 -18.49
C GLU A 53 4.40 22.51 -18.77
N VAL A 54 3.72 23.36 -17.98
CA VAL A 54 3.83 24.83 -18.10
C VAL A 54 4.85 25.35 -17.09
N GLY A 55 6.11 25.43 -17.55
CA GLY A 55 7.20 26.20 -16.94
C GLY A 55 7.64 27.34 -17.88
N SER A 56 8.36 28.33 -17.34
CA SER A 56 8.77 29.60 -17.98
C SER A 56 9.60 29.45 -19.26
N GLY A 57 8.99 28.99 -20.36
CA GLY A 57 9.60 28.85 -21.69
C GLY A 57 9.35 27.46 -22.31
N SER A 58 8.59 27.44 -23.42
CA SER A 58 8.23 26.27 -24.26
C SER A 58 7.85 24.99 -23.50
N GLY A 59 6.55 24.76 -23.32
CA GLY A 59 6.04 23.57 -22.61
C GLY A 59 6.49 22.26 -23.24
N LYS A 60 7.05 21.37 -22.41
CA LYS A 60 7.47 20.02 -22.82
C LYS A 60 6.24 19.12 -22.88
N LYS A 61 6.01 18.47 -24.02
CA LYS A 61 4.97 17.45 -24.17
C LYS A 61 5.34 16.24 -23.31
N LEU A 62 4.49 15.90 -22.36
CA LEU A 62 4.66 14.73 -21.50
C LEU A 62 4.17 13.51 -22.28
N GLU A 63 5.01 12.48 -22.39
CA GLU A 63 4.61 11.21 -22.97
C GLU A 63 3.78 10.44 -21.94
N ALA A 64 2.55 10.07 -22.31
CA ALA A 64 1.75 9.17 -21.50
C ALA A 64 2.44 7.80 -21.49
N ALA A 65 2.80 7.29 -20.31
CA ALA A 65 3.28 5.92 -20.23
C ALA A 65 2.22 4.96 -20.80
N GLN A 66 2.66 4.02 -21.63
CA GLN A 66 1.85 2.86 -21.98
C GLN A 66 1.84 1.91 -20.78
N ILE A 67 1.12 2.31 -19.74
CA ILE A 67 0.72 1.41 -18.66
C ILE A 67 -0.40 0.58 -19.27
N SER A 68 -0.11 -0.68 -19.59
CA SER A 68 -1.17 -1.60 -19.97
C SER A 68 -2.08 -1.80 -18.76
N LEU A 69 -3.36 -2.05 -18.99
CA LEU A 69 -4.31 -2.42 -17.92
C LEU A 69 -3.83 -3.64 -17.10
N ASN A 70 -2.86 -4.40 -17.61
CA ASN A 70 -2.24 -5.55 -16.95
C ASN A 70 -1.16 -5.16 -15.91
N ASP A 71 -0.62 -3.94 -15.96
CA ASP A 71 0.48 -3.52 -15.08
C ASP A 71 -0.01 -3.19 -13.67
N CYS A 72 -1.25 -2.71 -13.55
CA CYS A 72 -1.96 -2.69 -12.28
C CYS A 72 -2.93 -3.87 -12.21
N LEU A 73 -2.47 -4.99 -11.63
CA LEU A 73 -3.29 -6.16 -11.26
C LEU A 73 -4.55 -5.80 -10.45
N ALA A 74 -4.58 -4.58 -9.89
CA ALA A 74 -5.62 -4.05 -9.04
C ALA A 74 -6.49 -2.95 -9.68
N CYS A 75 -6.24 -2.50 -10.91
CA CYS A 75 -7.02 -1.38 -11.45
C CYS A 75 -7.46 -1.65 -12.89
N SER A 76 -8.31 -2.67 -13.07
CA SER A 76 -8.98 -2.89 -14.36
C SER A 76 -10.02 -1.79 -14.65
N GLY A 77 -9.55 -0.58 -14.95
CA GLY A 77 -10.39 0.59 -15.25
C GLY A 77 -10.52 1.63 -14.14
N CYS A 78 -9.70 1.56 -13.08
CA CYS A 78 -9.69 2.57 -12.01
C CYS A 78 -8.73 3.74 -12.25
N ILE A 79 -7.68 3.57 -13.06
CA ILE A 79 -6.65 4.61 -13.28
C ILE A 79 -7.08 5.51 -14.43
N THR A 80 -7.15 6.82 -14.17
CA THR A 80 -7.40 7.87 -15.14
C THR A 80 -6.12 8.24 -15.90
N SER A 81 -6.26 8.89 -17.07
CA SER A 81 -5.08 9.36 -17.83
C SER A 81 -4.18 10.30 -17.01
N ALA A 82 -4.74 11.15 -16.15
CA ALA A 82 -3.98 12.00 -15.24
C ALA A 82 -3.19 11.19 -14.19
N GLU A 83 -3.80 10.13 -13.65
CA GLU A 83 -3.13 9.23 -12.69
C GLU A 83 -2.01 8.43 -13.35
N SER A 84 -2.16 8.02 -14.61
CA SER A 84 -1.06 7.41 -15.38
C SER A 84 0.13 8.37 -15.54
N VAL A 85 -0.13 9.67 -15.71
CA VAL A 85 0.94 10.69 -15.73
C VAL A 85 1.62 10.78 -14.35
N LEU A 86 0.86 10.82 -13.26
CA LEU A 86 1.42 10.85 -11.89
C LEU A 86 2.28 9.63 -11.56
N ILE A 87 1.92 8.46 -12.07
CA ILE A 87 2.74 7.24 -11.98
C ILE A 87 4.04 7.41 -12.76
N THR A 88 3.99 8.00 -13.95
CA THR A 88 5.17 8.16 -14.83
C THR A 88 6.17 9.18 -14.28
N LEU A 89 5.66 10.24 -13.65
CA LEU A 89 6.50 11.27 -13.02
C LEU A 89 7.33 10.73 -11.85
N GLN A 90 6.93 9.59 -11.28
CA GLN A 90 7.69 8.88 -10.25
C GLN A 90 8.39 7.68 -10.88
N SER A 91 9.69 7.77 -11.12
CA SER A 91 10.44 6.74 -11.84
C SER A 91 11.87 6.62 -11.37
N HIS A 92 12.53 5.52 -11.77
CA HIS A 92 13.97 5.36 -11.60
C HIS A 92 14.77 6.51 -12.23
N THR A 93 14.35 7.00 -13.40
CA THR A 93 14.99 8.15 -14.07
C THR A 93 14.93 9.42 -13.23
N GLU A 94 13.78 9.69 -12.58
CA GLU A 94 13.65 10.85 -11.71
C GLU A 94 14.54 10.74 -10.46
N VAL A 95 14.60 9.56 -9.85
CA VAL A 95 15.48 9.32 -8.69
C VAL A 95 16.95 9.51 -9.08
N LEU A 96 17.41 8.94 -10.19
CA LEU A 96 18.79 9.11 -10.65
C LEU A 96 19.10 10.57 -11.00
N SER A 97 18.20 11.26 -11.69
CA SER A 97 18.29 12.69 -12.02
C SER A 97 18.40 13.55 -10.76
N PHE A 98 17.58 13.27 -9.74
CA PHE A 98 17.68 13.95 -8.44
C PHE A 98 19.04 13.70 -7.79
N LEU A 99 19.50 12.45 -7.70
CA LEU A 99 20.77 12.10 -7.05
C LEU A 99 21.96 12.79 -7.72
N ASP A 100 22.02 12.77 -9.06
CA ASP A 100 23.09 13.42 -9.84
C ASP A 100 23.13 14.94 -9.61
N LYS A 101 21.96 15.59 -9.64
CA LYS A 101 21.82 17.02 -9.37
C LYS A 101 22.20 17.35 -7.93
N ASN A 102 21.73 16.54 -6.97
CA ASN A 102 21.97 16.74 -5.54
C ASN A 102 23.45 16.57 -5.18
N ALA A 103 24.14 15.60 -5.79
CA ALA A 103 25.59 15.41 -5.62
C ALA A 103 26.40 16.64 -6.09
N SER A 104 25.94 17.27 -7.18
CA SER A 104 26.57 18.45 -7.78
C SER A 104 26.18 19.78 -7.13
N ALA A 105 25.13 19.80 -6.29
CA ALA A 105 24.59 21.01 -5.70
C ALA A 105 25.52 21.60 -4.61
N PRO A 106 25.48 22.93 -4.38
CA PRO A 106 26.15 23.57 -3.23
C PRO A 106 25.67 23.00 -1.89
N SER A 107 26.55 22.97 -0.88
CA SER A 107 26.24 22.31 0.41
C SER A 107 24.96 22.81 1.10
N GLY A 108 24.56 24.07 0.87
CA GLY A 108 23.33 24.65 1.45
C GLY A 108 22.03 24.30 0.71
N GLU A 109 22.13 23.71 -0.49
CA GLU A 109 20.99 23.31 -1.32
C GLU A 109 20.81 21.79 -1.38
N ARG A 110 21.77 21.03 -0.82
CA ARG A 110 21.72 19.57 -0.79
C ARG A 110 20.61 19.08 0.14
N LYS A 111 19.80 18.18 -0.38
CA LYS A 111 18.86 17.38 0.41
C LYS A 111 19.52 16.09 0.87
N LEU A 112 19.06 15.56 1.99
CA LEU A 112 19.43 14.26 2.53
C LEU A 112 18.64 13.16 1.79
N PRO A 113 19.27 12.32 0.94
CA PRO A 113 18.56 11.27 0.24
C PRO A 113 18.35 10.07 1.17
N VAL A 114 17.11 9.63 1.31
CA VAL A 114 16.71 8.49 2.14
C VAL A 114 15.91 7.52 1.29
N ILE A 115 16.19 6.22 1.40
CA ILE A 115 15.41 5.18 0.72
C ILE A 115 14.88 4.15 1.70
N SER A 116 13.59 3.80 1.58
CA SER A 116 12.93 2.81 2.42
C SER A 116 12.33 1.68 1.58
N ILE A 117 12.61 0.42 1.93
CA ILE A 117 12.31 -0.74 1.09
C ILE A 117 11.24 -1.62 1.76
N ALA A 118 10.20 -1.98 1.01
CA ALA A 118 9.17 -2.88 1.48
C ALA A 118 9.72 -4.32 1.65
N PRO A 119 9.40 -5.03 2.74
CA PRO A 119 9.80 -6.43 2.93
C PRO A 119 9.34 -7.37 1.80
N GLN A 120 8.20 -7.08 1.17
CA GLN A 120 7.70 -7.85 0.02
C GLN A 120 8.59 -7.67 -1.23
N SER A 121 9.18 -6.49 -1.42
CA SER A 121 10.14 -6.24 -2.49
C SER A 121 11.44 -6.99 -2.23
N LEU A 122 11.93 -7.01 -0.98
CA LEU A 122 13.09 -7.79 -0.58
C LEU A 122 12.87 -9.29 -0.80
N ALA A 123 11.72 -9.83 -0.39
CA ALA A 123 11.35 -11.22 -0.62
C ALA A 123 11.24 -11.57 -2.11
N SER A 124 10.73 -10.65 -2.93
CA SER A 124 10.64 -10.85 -4.38
C SER A 124 12.04 -10.92 -5.03
N ILE A 125 12.97 -10.06 -4.62
CA ILE A 125 14.35 -10.08 -5.11
C ILE A 125 15.08 -11.33 -4.59
N ALA A 126 14.91 -11.69 -3.32
CA ALA A 126 15.49 -12.89 -2.73
C ALA A 126 15.05 -14.16 -3.45
N THR A 127 13.76 -14.24 -3.81
CA THR A 127 13.21 -15.30 -4.65
C THR A 127 13.89 -15.33 -6.02
N ALA A 128 14.02 -14.18 -6.70
CA ALA A 128 14.68 -14.09 -8.01
C ALA A 128 16.15 -14.50 -7.97
N VAL A 129 16.90 -14.10 -6.95
CA VAL A 129 18.29 -14.51 -6.74
C VAL A 129 18.36 -16.01 -6.51
N THR A 130 17.51 -16.57 -5.65
CA THR A 130 17.47 -18.00 -5.35
C THR A 130 17.13 -18.82 -6.60
N SER A 131 16.13 -18.40 -7.37
CA SER A 131 15.74 -19.06 -8.62
C SER A 131 16.84 -19.01 -9.70
N ARG A 132 17.64 -17.93 -9.74
CA ARG A 132 18.72 -17.77 -10.73
C ARG A 132 19.98 -18.54 -10.36
N THR A 133 20.34 -18.57 -9.08
CA THR A 133 21.62 -19.13 -8.60
C THR A 133 21.51 -20.55 -8.06
N GLY A 134 20.31 -20.97 -7.64
CA GLY A 134 20.09 -22.20 -6.87
C GLY A 134 20.53 -22.11 -5.41
N VAL A 135 21.04 -20.95 -4.95
CA VAL A 135 21.49 -20.74 -3.58
C VAL A 135 20.40 -20.01 -2.79
N PRO A 136 19.88 -20.60 -1.68
CA PRO A 136 18.92 -19.93 -0.82
C PRO A 136 19.44 -18.58 -0.33
N THR A 137 18.68 -17.53 -0.60
CA THR A 137 18.98 -16.16 -0.16
C THR A 137 17.78 -15.61 0.61
N THR A 138 18.01 -14.99 1.77
CA THR A 138 16.93 -14.42 2.58
C THR A 138 16.67 -12.93 2.28
N PRO A 139 15.49 -12.39 2.59
CA PRO A 139 15.20 -10.96 2.46
C PRO A 139 16.21 -10.06 3.19
N ARG A 140 16.73 -10.48 4.36
CA ARG A 140 17.79 -9.78 5.09
C ARG A 140 19.09 -9.69 4.31
N GLN A 141 19.55 -10.79 3.71
CA GLN A 141 20.76 -10.76 2.88
C GLN A 141 20.57 -9.79 1.71
N VAL A 142 19.40 -9.81 1.07
CA VAL A 142 19.07 -8.84 0.01
C VAL A 142 19.08 -7.41 0.53
N LEU A 143 18.50 -7.13 1.71
CA LEU A 143 18.54 -5.80 2.31
C LEU A 143 19.97 -5.31 2.49
N ARG A 144 20.89 -6.17 2.94
CA ARG A 144 22.31 -5.82 3.13
C ARG A 144 23.00 -5.51 1.80
N ARG A 145 22.76 -6.32 0.77
CA ARG A 145 23.30 -6.09 -0.58
C ARG A 145 22.76 -4.80 -1.19
N VAL A 146 21.45 -4.58 -1.12
CA VAL A 146 20.79 -3.36 -1.63
C VAL A 146 21.21 -2.13 -0.83
N ARG A 147 21.43 -2.23 0.48
CA ARG A 147 21.95 -1.14 1.30
C ARG A 147 23.30 -0.65 0.78
N ILE A 148 24.25 -1.56 0.59
CA ILE A 148 25.59 -1.21 0.08
C ILE A 148 25.47 -0.58 -1.31
N PHE A 149 24.63 -1.14 -2.18
CA PHE A 149 24.36 -0.54 -3.48
C PHE A 149 23.84 0.90 -3.38
N CYS A 150 22.78 1.12 -2.61
CA CYS A 150 22.17 2.44 -2.47
C CYS A 150 23.12 3.46 -1.82
N GLU A 151 23.90 3.07 -0.82
CA GLU A 151 24.81 3.97 -0.11
C GLU A 151 26.09 4.25 -0.94
N SER A 152 26.71 3.21 -1.48
CA SER A 152 28.05 3.30 -2.07
C SER A 152 28.03 3.58 -3.58
N VAL A 153 26.97 3.19 -4.28
CA VAL A 153 26.86 3.36 -5.74
C VAL A 153 25.91 4.51 -6.09
N LEU A 154 24.77 4.62 -5.40
CA LEU A 154 23.78 5.67 -5.70
C LEU A 154 23.94 6.94 -4.84
N GLY A 155 24.59 6.86 -3.68
CA GLY A 155 24.79 8.00 -2.78
C GLY A 155 23.61 8.33 -1.87
N PHE A 156 22.76 7.35 -1.54
CA PHE A 156 21.78 7.51 -0.46
C PHE A 156 22.48 7.61 0.90
N ALA A 157 21.98 8.50 1.76
CA ALA A 157 22.52 8.68 3.11
C ALA A 157 21.98 7.65 4.11
N HIS A 158 20.76 7.17 3.90
CA HIS A 158 20.12 6.18 4.75
C HIS A 158 19.28 5.18 3.93
N VAL A 159 19.40 3.90 4.29
CA VAL A 159 18.61 2.80 3.71
C VAL A 159 17.90 2.03 4.82
N PHE A 160 16.58 2.06 4.80
CA PHE A 160 15.73 1.40 5.78
C PHE A 160 14.84 0.34 5.15
N ASP A 161 14.37 -0.60 5.95
CA ASP A 161 13.16 -1.37 5.62
C ASP A 161 11.93 -0.69 6.25
N THR A 162 10.73 -0.96 5.71
CA THR A 162 9.50 -0.34 6.21
C THR A 162 8.85 -1.07 7.38
N THR A 163 9.47 -2.11 7.96
CA THR A 163 8.83 -2.94 8.98
C THR A 163 8.64 -2.21 10.29
N PHE A 164 9.62 -1.40 10.71
CA PHE A 164 9.41 -0.55 11.90
C PHE A 164 8.23 0.42 11.72
N ALA A 165 8.12 1.07 10.55
CA ALA A 165 6.97 1.92 10.22
C ALA A 165 5.65 1.13 10.17
N ARG A 166 5.68 -0.15 9.77
CA ARG A 166 4.51 -1.04 9.85
C ARG A 166 4.06 -1.27 11.30
N HIS A 167 4.98 -1.48 12.24
CA HIS A 167 4.63 -1.60 13.66
C HIS A 167 3.97 -0.33 14.20
N VAL A 168 4.48 0.85 13.83
CA VAL A 168 3.86 2.14 14.16
C VAL A 168 2.45 2.24 13.57
N ALA A 169 2.29 1.87 12.29
CA ALA A 169 0.98 1.85 11.64
C ALA A 169 0.01 0.89 12.35
N HIS A 170 0.44 -0.31 12.75
CA HIS A 170 -0.41 -1.26 13.48
C HIS A 170 -0.87 -0.71 14.81
N ALA A 171 0.02 -0.08 15.56
CA ALA A 171 -0.29 0.45 16.87
C ALA A 171 -1.31 1.60 16.79
N GLU A 172 -1.17 2.49 15.81
CA GLU A 172 -2.17 3.54 15.57
C GLU A 172 -3.50 2.97 15.04
N HIS A 173 -3.45 1.94 14.18
CA HIS A 173 -4.64 1.27 13.65
C HIS A 173 -5.46 0.57 14.74
N LEU A 174 -4.78 -0.09 15.67
CA LEU A 174 -5.39 -0.73 16.82
C LEU A 174 -6.06 0.28 17.73
N LYS A 175 -5.40 1.42 17.98
CA LYS A 175 -5.96 2.52 18.76
C LYS A 175 -7.22 3.07 18.11
N GLU A 176 -7.21 3.30 16.80
CA GLU A 176 -8.41 3.71 16.06
C GLU A 176 -9.52 2.65 16.15
N PHE A 177 -9.19 1.36 16.08
CA PHE A 177 -10.16 0.28 16.23
C PHE A 177 -10.85 0.29 17.60
N GLU A 178 -10.07 0.44 18.69
CA GLU A 178 -10.63 0.54 20.05
C GLU A 178 -11.48 1.81 20.23
N GLU A 179 -11.05 2.96 19.68
CA GLU A 179 -11.84 4.20 19.66
C GLU A 179 -13.21 3.96 18.99
N ARG A 180 -13.24 3.30 17.82
CA ARG A 180 -14.49 2.97 17.10
C ARG A 180 -15.33 1.93 17.83
N ARG A 181 -14.71 1.00 18.58
CA ARG A 181 -15.41 -0.05 19.33
C ARG A 181 -16.03 0.49 20.62
N ALA A 182 -15.38 1.45 21.27
CA ALA A 182 -15.86 2.07 22.50
C ALA A 182 -16.99 3.10 22.27
N ASP A 183 -17.09 3.66 21.07
CA ASP A 183 -18.12 4.62 20.70
C ASP A 183 -19.51 3.97 20.61
N ALA A 184 -20.26 4.07 21.72
CA ALA A 184 -21.65 3.63 21.81
C ALA A 184 -22.66 4.66 21.26
N GLU A 185 -22.25 5.92 21.09
CA GLU A 185 -23.10 7.05 20.72
C GLU A 185 -23.27 7.16 19.20
N THR A 186 -22.27 6.71 18.42
CA THR A 186 -22.31 6.67 16.95
C THR A 186 -22.34 5.24 16.39
N PRO A 187 -23.44 4.48 16.59
CA PRO A 187 -23.56 3.11 16.10
C PRO A 187 -23.53 3.08 14.56
N GLY A 188 -22.38 2.76 13.97
CA GLY A 188 -22.24 2.74 12.52
C GLY A 188 -20.85 2.78 11.91
N ARG A 189 -19.77 2.91 12.69
CA ARG A 189 -18.38 2.98 12.14
C ARG A 189 -17.66 1.64 12.04
N LEU A 190 -18.32 0.56 12.47
CA LEU A 190 -17.89 -0.81 12.22
C LEU A 190 -18.70 -1.40 11.04
N PRO A 191 -18.21 -2.41 10.30
CA PRO A 191 -16.84 -2.90 10.38
C PRO A 191 -15.84 -1.81 10.03
N MET A 192 -14.72 -1.76 10.75
CA MET A 192 -13.59 -0.94 10.34
C MET A 192 -12.87 -1.65 9.19
N LEU A 193 -12.61 -0.94 8.10
CA LEU A 193 -11.99 -1.47 6.88
C LEU A 193 -10.54 -0.98 6.81
N ALA A 194 -9.61 -1.90 6.55
CA ALA A 194 -8.20 -1.54 6.38
C ALA A 194 -8.00 -0.48 5.28
N SER A 195 -6.98 0.35 5.44
CA SER A 195 -6.70 1.50 4.58
C SER A 195 -5.35 1.45 3.86
N ALA A 196 -4.50 0.47 4.17
CA ALA A 196 -3.12 0.43 3.69
C ALA A 196 -2.97 0.12 2.19
N CYS A 197 -4.04 -0.40 1.55
CA CYS A 197 -4.06 -0.77 0.14
C CYS A 197 -4.60 0.38 -0.72
N PRO A 198 -3.75 1.08 -1.50
CA PRO A 198 -4.20 2.22 -2.31
C PRO A 198 -5.19 1.83 -3.41
N GLY A 199 -5.08 0.65 -4.03
CA GLY A 199 -6.08 0.18 -5.02
C GLY A 199 -7.49 0.06 -4.42
N TRP A 200 -7.60 -0.36 -3.15
CA TRP A 200 -8.87 -0.35 -2.43
C TRP A 200 -9.37 1.06 -2.15
N ILE A 201 -8.49 1.96 -1.68
CA ILE A 201 -8.86 3.35 -1.43
C ILE A 201 -9.38 4.02 -2.70
N CYS A 202 -8.66 3.88 -3.83
CA CYS A 202 -9.08 4.42 -5.12
C CYS A 202 -10.45 3.87 -5.55
N TYR A 203 -10.68 2.57 -5.38
CA TYR A 203 -11.97 1.95 -5.69
C TYR A 203 -13.09 2.49 -4.80
N ALA A 204 -12.84 2.67 -3.51
CA ALA A 204 -13.82 3.23 -2.58
C ALA A 204 -14.14 4.70 -2.90
N GLU A 205 -13.13 5.55 -3.09
CA GLU A 205 -13.33 6.98 -3.37
C GLU A 205 -14.08 7.23 -4.68
N LYS A 206 -13.89 6.38 -5.70
CA LYS A 206 -14.49 6.55 -7.04
C LYS A 206 -15.82 5.83 -7.22
N ALA A 207 -15.98 4.63 -6.66
CA ALA A 207 -17.13 3.77 -6.93
C ALA A 207 -18.03 3.55 -5.71
N HIS A 208 -17.49 3.71 -4.50
CA HIS A 208 -18.17 3.36 -3.25
C HIS A 208 -17.92 4.39 -2.15
N ALA A 209 -18.22 5.67 -2.43
CA ALA A 209 -18.07 6.76 -1.48
C ALA A 209 -18.80 6.48 -0.15
N GLU A 210 -19.86 5.68 -0.20
CA GLU A 210 -20.62 5.22 0.94
C GLU A 210 -19.85 4.29 1.90
N MET A 211 -18.71 3.74 1.46
CA MET A 211 -17.80 2.93 2.28
C MET A 211 -16.78 3.78 3.05
N LEU A 212 -16.52 5.02 2.65
CA LEU A 212 -15.48 5.88 3.25
C LEU A 212 -15.61 6.03 4.79
N PRO A 213 -16.81 6.16 5.39
CA PRO A 213 -16.94 6.24 6.85
C PRO A 213 -16.42 5.00 7.60
N PHE A 214 -16.39 3.85 6.93
CA PHE A 214 -15.93 2.59 7.50
C PHE A 214 -14.42 2.38 7.34
N ILE A 215 -13.75 3.12 6.44
CA ILE A 215 -12.32 3.00 6.20
C ILE A 215 -11.54 3.61 7.36
N ALA A 216 -10.52 2.89 7.81
CA ALA A 216 -9.56 3.35 8.81
C ALA A 216 -8.82 4.60 8.33
N THR A 217 -8.64 5.57 9.21
CA THR A 217 -7.92 6.82 8.93
C THR A 217 -6.41 6.67 9.07
N THR A 218 -5.93 5.56 9.63
CA THR A 218 -4.49 5.31 9.77
C THR A 218 -3.76 5.30 8.41
N LYS A 219 -2.64 6.03 8.32
CA LYS A 219 -1.74 6.06 7.16
C LYS A 219 -1.14 4.66 6.89
N SER A 220 -0.83 4.36 5.62
CA SER A 220 -0.13 3.11 5.29
C SER A 220 1.32 3.12 5.78
N PRO A 221 2.01 1.96 5.88
CA PRO A 221 3.40 1.90 6.34
C PRO A 221 4.35 2.77 5.50
N GLN A 222 4.08 2.95 4.20
CA GLN A 222 4.82 3.88 3.34
C GLN A 222 4.74 5.32 3.85
N GLN A 223 3.51 5.79 4.13
CA GLN A 223 3.28 7.17 4.52
C GLN A 223 3.66 7.41 5.98
N VAL A 224 3.49 6.41 6.84
CA VAL A 224 4.05 6.43 8.19
C VAL A 224 5.56 6.56 8.13
N MET A 225 6.25 5.76 7.30
CA MET A 225 7.71 5.88 7.13
C MET A 225 8.11 7.26 6.63
N GLY A 226 7.38 7.82 5.65
CA GLY A 226 7.61 9.18 5.16
C GLY A 226 7.48 10.24 6.25
N THR A 227 6.41 10.16 7.06
CA THR A 227 6.22 11.02 8.23
C THR A 227 7.39 10.88 9.20
N MET A 228 7.88 9.66 9.45
CA MET A 228 8.96 9.41 10.40
C MET A 228 10.30 9.98 9.93
N VAL A 229 10.75 9.66 8.72
CA VAL A 229 12.06 10.11 8.22
C VAL A 229 12.16 11.62 8.10
N LYS A 230 11.05 12.29 7.79
CA LYS A 230 10.99 13.76 7.68
C LYS A 230 10.89 14.50 9.00
N ASN A 231 10.60 13.80 10.10
CA ASN A 231 10.51 14.40 11.43
C ASN A 231 11.62 13.93 12.39
N TRP A 232 12.30 12.82 12.12
CA TRP A 232 13.21 12.19 13.10
C TRP A 232 14.69 12.28 12.76
N LEU A 233 15.06 12.59 11.51
CA LEU A 233 16.47 12.67 11.10
C LEU A 233 17.15 13.99 11.50
N GLY A 234 16.52 14.81 12.36
CA GLY A 234 17.08 16.09 12.80
C GLY A 234 17.21 17.13 11.69
N LYS A 235 16.42 16.97 10.62
CA LYS A 235 16.35 17.85 9.44
C LYS A 235 14.95 18.42 9.30
N LEU A 236 14.83 19.57 8.64
CA LEU A 236 13.52 20.06 8.23
C LEU A 236 12.93 19.13 7.14
N PRO A 237 11.60 18.94 7.08
CA PRO A 237 10.99 18.03 6.12
C PRO A 237 11.39 18.25 4.66
N ASN A 238 11.62 19.50 4.25
CA ASN A 238 12.01 19.88 2.88
C ASN A 238 13.48 19.67 2.56
N GLU A 239 14.31 19.44 3.58
CA GLU A 239 15.72 19.07 3.44
C GLU A 239 15.90 17.56 3.24
N VAL A 240 14.84 16.76 3.35
CA VAL A 240 14.87 15.30 3.15
C VAL A 240 14.19 14.96 1.82
N TYR A 241 14.88 14.19 0.99
CA TYR A 241 14.28 13.58 -0.21
C TYR A 241 14.10 12.08 0.03
N HIS A 242 12.86 11.67 0.23
CA HIS A 242 12.50 10.31 0.61
C HIS A 242 11.96 9.52 -0.57
N VAL A 243 12.64 8.42 -0.87
CA VAL A 243 12.27 7.43 -1.88
C VAL A 243 11.77 6.16 -1.19
N THR A 244 10.73 5.53 -1.73
CA THR A 244 10.34 4.19 -1.26
C THR A 244 10.34 3.16 -2.37
N VAL A 245 10.77 1.93 -2.08
CA VAL A 245 10.69 0.78 -2.99
C VAL A 245 9.52 -0.11 -2.56
N MET A 246 8.56 -0.31 -3.47
CA MET A 246 7.28 -0.93 -3.16
C MET A 246 6.90 -2.03 -4.16
N PRO A 247 6.15 -3.05 -3.75
CA PRO A 247 5.70 -4.12 -4.63
C PRO A 247 4.52 -3.71 -5.55
N CYS A 248 4.18 -2.41 -5.62
CA CYS A 248 2.89 -1.95 -6.14
C CYS A 248 3.00 -0.60 -6.86
N TYR A 249 2.40 -0.48 -8.04
CA TYR A 249 2.30 0.79 -8.76
C TYR A 249 1.37 1.80 -8.08
N ASP A 250 0.26 1.35 -7.50
CA ASP A 250 -0.70 2.25 -6.83
C ASP A 250 -0.09 2.97 -5.62
N LYS A 251 1.07 2.52 -5.10
CA LYS A 251 1.84 3.26 -4.09
C LYS A 251 2.41 4.58 -4.61
N LYS A 252 2.67 4.69 -5.92
CA LYS A 252 2.99 5.98 -6.59
C LYS A 252 1.79 6.93 -6.52
N LEU A 253 0.59 6.41 -6.79
CA LEU A 253 -0.64 7.21 -6.65
C LEU A 253 -0.86 7.65 -5.21
N GLU A 254 -0.65 6.76 -4.25
CA GLU A 254 -0.71 7.11 -2.83
C GLU A 254 0.24 8.24 -2.48
N ALA A 255 1.52 8.18 -2.88
CA ALA A 255 2.51 9.24 -2.64
C ALA A 255 2.14 10.59 -3.29
N SER A 256 1.41 10.56 -4.41
CA SER A 256 1.00 11.77 -5.11
C SER A 256 -0.21 12.49 -4.48
N ARG A 257 -0.91 11.88 -3.52
CA ARG A 257 -2.11 12.47 -2.90
C ARG A 257 -1.80 13.80 -2.21
N THR A 258 -2.72 14.74 -2.35
CA THR A 258 -2.64 16.05 -1.67
C THR A 258 -2.65 15.92 -0.16
N ASP A 259 -3.28 14.87 0.39
CA ASP A 259 -3.35 14.60 1.84
C ASP A 259 -1.96 14.36 2.47
N PHE A 260 -0.95 14.04 1.66
CA PHE A 260 0.43 13.80 2.09
C PHE A 260 1.40 14.89 1.62
N TYR A 261 0.87 16.03 1.18
CA TYR A 261 1.64 17.22 0.88
C TYR A 261 1.61 18.17 2.08
N ASN A 262 2.79 18.53 2.57
CA ASN A 262 2.97 19.54 3.59
C ASN A 262 3.16 20.90 2.91
N GLU A 263 2.14 21.77 3.01
CA GLU A 263 2.18 23.11 2.40
C GLU A 263 3.24 24.02 3.04
N LEU A 264 3.44 23.92 4.36
CA LEU A 264 4.40 24.77 5.10
C LEU A 264 5.84 24.55 4.62
N TYR A 265 6.22 23.29 4.41
CA TYR A 265 7.55 22.91 3.94
C TYR A 265 7.60 22.67 2.43
N ALA A 266 6.48 22.81 1.72
CA ALA A 266 6.35 22.53 0.29
C ALA A 266 6.93 21.15 -0.12
N THR A 267 6.64 20.10 0.66
CA THR A 267 7.22 18.76 0.47
C THR A 267 6.22 17.65 0.75
N ARG A 268 6.44 16.44 0.22
CA ARG A 268 5.57 15.27 0.45
C ARG A 268 6.12 14.39 1.56
N ASP A 269 5.30 13.56 2.18
CA ASP A 269 5.78 12.50 3.07
C ASP A 269 6.73 11.53 2.31
N VAL A 270 6.39 11.21 1.06
CA VAL A 270 7.21 10.42 0.13
C VAL A 270 7.35 11.19 -1.18
N ASP A 271 8.59 11.50 -1.57
CA ASP A 271 8.87 12.33 -2.74
C ASP A 271 8.83 11.52 -4.04
N CYS A 272 9.26 10.25 -4.01
CA CYS A 272 9.19 9.36 -5.16
C CYS A 272 9.04 7.89 -4.74
N VAL A 273 8.29 7.10 -5.51
CA VAL A 273 8.15 5.66 -5.31
C VAL A 273 8.76 4.92 -6.49
N LEU A 274 9.58 3.92 -6.19
CA LEU A 274 10.07 2.92 -7.14
C LEU A 274 9.32 1.61 -6.92
N THR A 275 9.02 0.90 -8.01
CA THR A 275 8.61 -0.49 -7.92
C THR A 275 9.79 -1.43 -7.68
N THR A 276 9.53 -2.66 -7.25
CA THR A 276 10.56 -3.71 -7.15
C THR A 276 11.30 -3.90 -8.49
N GLY A 277 10.55 -3.90 -9.61
CA GLY A 277 11.13 -4.00 -10.95
C GLY A 277 12.01 -2.80 -11.33
N GLU A 278 11.62 -1.57 -10.96
CA GLU A 278 12.45 -0.39 -11.23
C GLU A 278 13.76 -0.40 -10.45
N LEU A 279 13.77 -0.92 -9.21
CA LEU A 279 15.02 -1.11 -8.47
C LEU A 279 15.93 -2.14 -9.17
N GLU A 280 15.37 -3.23 -9.71
CA GLU A 280 16.14 -4.21 -10.49
C GLU A 280 16.76 -3.57 -11.73
N VAL A 281 16.00 -2.74 -12.46
CA VAL A 281 16.52 -1.99 -13.62
C VAL A 281 17.70 -1.10 -13.21
N ILE A 282 17.59 -0.34 -12.11
CA ILE A 282 18.70 0.52 -11.65
C ILE A 282 19.94 -0.30 -11.30
N MET A 283 19.78 -1.46 -10.64
CA MET A 283 20.91 -2.35 -10.34
C MET A 283 21.57 -2.86 -11.62
N LEU A 284 20.80 -3.26 -12.63
CA LEU A 284 21.31 -3.72 -13.92
C LEU A 284 22.04 -2.60 -14.68
N GLU A 285 21.50 -1.38 -14.71
CA GLU A 285 22.12 -0.21 -15.37
C GLU A 285 23.44 0.22 -14.72
N LYS A 286 23.63 -0.07 -13.43
CA LYS A 286 24.84 0.24 -12.66
C LYS A 286 25.79 -0.96 -12.53
N ASP A 287 25.58 -2.01 -13.32
CA ASP A 287 26.37 -3.25 -13.28
C ASP A 287 26.46 -3.87 -11.87
N TRP A 288 25.41 -3.72 -11.05
CA TRP A 288 25.34 -4.27 -9.70
C TRP A 288 24.66 -5.65 -9.71
N ASP A 289 25.45 -6.70 -9.44
CA ASP A 289 24.90 -8.05 -9.27
C ASP A 289 24.47 -8.30 -7.82
N VAL A 290 23.17 -8.18 -7.57
CA VAL A 290 22.56 -8.51 -6.26
C VAL A 290 22.66 -9.98 -5.87
N SER A 291 23.07 -10.87 -6.79
CA SER A 291 23.34 -12.28 -6.49
C SER A 291 24.67 -12.47 -5.76
N THR A 292 25.60 -11.52 -5.89
CA THR A 292 26.90 -11.56 -5.26
C THR A 292 26.80 -11.17 -3.78
N ALA A 293 27.35 -12.01 -2.90
CA ALA A 293 27.35 -11.78 -1.47
C ALA A 293 28.24 -10.59 -1.09
N VAL A 294 27.85 -9.85 -0.06
CA VAL A 294 28.61 -8.71 0.47
C VAL A 294 29.16 -9.00 1.86
N ALA A 295 30.23 -8.29 2.23
CA ALA A 295 30.85 -8.45 3.55
C ALA A 295 29.85 -8.12 4.67
N GLY A 296 29.78 -9.01 5.67
CA GLY A 296 28.91 -8.85 6.84
C GLY A 296 27.42 -9.04 6.59
N GLU A 297 26.99 -9.62 5.45
CA GLU A 297 25.56 -9.81 5.16
C GLU A 297 24.86 -10.84 6.08
N LEU A 298 25.63 -11.68 6.76
CA LEU A 298 25.18 -12.66 7.74
C LEU A 298 25.38 -12.20 9.19
N ASP A 299 25.95 -11.01 9.39
CA ASP A 299 26.20 -10.49 10.73
C ASP A 299 24.87 -10.08 11.38
N GLU A 300 24.73 -10.38 12.68
CA GLU A 300 23.59 -9.91 13.46
C GLU A 300 23.60 -8.37 13.53
N PRO A 301 22.42 -7.71 13.47
CA PRO A 301 22.37 -6.27 13.65
C PRO A 301 22.89 -5.93 15.05
N PRO A 302 23.71 -4.88 15.21
CA PRO A 302 24.18 -4.47 16.52
C PRO A 302 22.98 -4.13 17.42
N ILE A 303 22.97 -4.66 18.65
CA ILE A 303 21.99 -4.27 19.66
C ILE A 303 22.23 -2.79 19.96
N ARG A 304 21.33 -1.93 19.49
CA ARG A 304 21.39 -0.49 19.74
C ARG A 304 20.47 -0.14 20.89
N ASP A 305 20.88 0.83 21.70
CA ASP A 305 20.01 1.40 22.70
C ASP A 305 19.09 2.44 22.03
N TRP A 306 17.79 2.13 21.97
CA TRP A 306 16.74 3.03 21.50
C TRP A 306 16.09 3.82 22.65
N SER A 307 16.75 3.93 23.80
CA SER A 307 16.32 4.79 24.91
C SER A 307 16.25 6.27 24.52
N HIS A 308 17.09 6.70 23.57
CA HIS A 308 17.13 8.06 23.02
C HIS A 308 16.96 8.06 21.49
N PRO A 309 15.72 7.89 20.98
CA PRO A 309 15.47 7.75 19.54
C PRO A 309 15.87 8.97 18.71
N ALA A 310 15.72 10.18 19.29
CA ALA A 310 16.07 11.45 18.64
C ALA A 310 17.56 11.55 18.25
N THR A 311 18.43 10.77 18.89
CA THR A 311 19.87 10.73 18.61
C THR A 311 20.31 9.45 17.89
N CYS A 312 19.41 8.48 17.71
CA CYS A 312 19.79 7.14 17.27
C CYS A 312 20.02 7.05 15.75
N GLY A 313 19.40 7.92 14.93
CA GLY A 313 19.63 8.00 13.46
C GLY A 313 19.36 6.71 12.66
N THR A 314 19.00 5.62 13.33
CA THR A 314 18.83 4.28 12.75
C THR A 314 17.58 3.62 13.32
N LEU A 315 16.81 2.99 12.44
CA LEU A 315 15.65 2.18 12.81
C LEU A 315 16.06 0.72 13.04
N PRO A 316 15.32 -0.02 13.90
CA PRO A 316 15.57 -1.45 14.08
C PRO A 316 15.18 -2.25 12.82
N GLU A 317 16.00 -3.23 12.48
CA GLU A 317 15.74 -4.19 11.38
C GLU A 317 14.83 -5.33 11.87
N LEU A 318 13.55 -5.01 12.06
CA LEU A 318 12.53 -5.92 12.57
C LEU A 318 11.96 -6.82 11.47
N MET A 319 12.82 -7.47 10.67
CA MET A 319 12.47 -8.22 9.46
C MET A 319 11.31 -9.23 9.62
N THR A 320 10.98 -9.61 10.85
CA THR A 320 9.86 -10.49 11.20
C THR A 320 8.76 -9.73 11.92
N HIS A 321 7.50 -10.05 11.59
CA HIS A 321 6.33 -9.55 12.31
C HIS A 321 5.22 -10.61 12.30
N PRO A 322 4.31 -10.64 13.29
CA PRO A 322 3.21 -11.60 13.29
C PRO A 322 2.24 -11.33 12.13
N GLY A 323 1.55 -12.38 11.66
CA GLY A 323 0.41 -12.26 10.75
C GLY A 323 0.69 -12.66 9.30
N SER A 324 0.43 -11.76 8.36
CA SER A 324 0.49 -12.01 6.91
C SER A 324 1.49 -11.10 6.20
N SER A 325 2.02 -11.55 5.07
CA SER A 325 2.87 -10.74 4.18
C SER A 325 2.16 -9.52 3.59
N SER A 326 0.86 -9.35 3.84
CA SER A 326 0.01 -8.37 3.16
C SER A 326 -0.56 -7.29 4.06
N GLY A 327 -0.34 -7.32 5.36
CA GLY A 327 -0.78 -6.21 6.21
C GLY A 327 -0.79 -6.53 7.68
N SER A 328 -1.10 -7.76 8.08
CA SER A 328 -1.18 -8.22 9.48
C SER A 328 -2.08 -7.39 10.41
N TYR A 329 -2.87 -6.44 9.90
CA TYR A 329 -3.67 -5.56 10.74
C TYR A 329 -4.75 -6.35 11.49
N LEU A 330 -5.41 -7.29 10.80
CA LEU A 330 -6.40 -8.16 11.45
C LEU A 330 -5.76 -9.01 12.55
N GLN A 331 -4.59 -9.60 12.28
CA GLN A 331 -3.88 -10.43 13.25
C GLN A 331 -3.38 -9.62 14.44
N SER A 332 -2.92 -8.38 14.24
CA SER A 332 -2.53 -7.47 15.32
C SER A 332 -3.73 -7.14 16.23
N ILE A 333 -4.92 -6.91 15.65
CA ILE A 333 -6.15 -6.70 16.43
C ILE A 333 -6.53 -7.97 17.20
N ILE A 334 -6.52 -9.14 16.55
CA ILE A 334 -6.84 -10.42 17.21
C ILE A 334 -5.88 -10.69 18.37
N ALA A 335 -4.57 -10.55 18.14
CA ALA A 335 -3.54 -10.77 19.15
C ALA A 335 -3.72 -9.83 20.34
N HIS A 336 -4.01 -8.54 20.09
CA HIS A 336 -4.30 -7.58 21.15
C HIS A 336 -5.52 -8.01 21.98
N LEU A 337 -6.64 -8.31 21.32
CA LEU A 337 -7.88 -8.71 21.99
C LEU A 337 -7.70 -9.97 22.84
N MET A 338 -6.93 -10.95 22.35
CA MET A 338 -6.60 -12.14 23.12
C MET A 338 -5.71 -11.83 24.32
N ALA A 339 -4.72 -10.95 24.16
CA ALA A 339 -3.78 -10.59 25.22
C ALA A 339 -4.40 -9.71 26.31
N THR A 340 -5.35 -8.83 25.99
CA THR A 340 -5.98 -7.91 26.94
C THR A 340 -7.29 -8.42 27.53
N SER A 341 -7.82 -9.55 27.06
CA SER A 341 -9.08 -10.10 27.56
C SER A 341 -8.93 -10.61 29.00
N THR A 342 -9.86 -10.23 29.87
CA THR A 342 -9.93 -10.72 31.27
C THR A 342 -10.43 -12.16 31.35
N THR A 343 -10.98 -12.71 30.26
CA THR A 343 -11.48 -14.08 30.16
C THR A 343 -10.78 -14.81 29.02
N PRO A 344 -10.47 -16.11 29.16
CA PRO A 344 -9.91 -16.90 28.07
C PRO A 344 -10.78 -16.85 26.79
N LEU A 345 -10.12 -16.67 25.66
CA LEU A 345 -10.75 -16.60 24.34
C LEU A 345 -10.19 -17.70 23.43
N SER A 346 -11.08 -18.32 22.66
CA SER A 346 -10.72 -19.25 21.58
C SER A 346 -10.88 -18.57 20.22
N LEU A 347 -9.90 -18.80 19.34
CA LEU A 347 -9.89 -18.33 17.96
C LEU A 347 -10.32 -19.45 17.01
N SER A 348 -11.30 -19.17 16.17
CA SER A 348 -11.66 -20.03 15.03
C SER A 348 -11.45 -19.28 13.72
N ALA A 349 -10.85 -19.95 12.73
CA ALA A 349 -10.67 -19.44 11.37
C ALA A 349 -11.44 -20.33 10.38
N LYS A 350 -12.13 -19.71 9.42
CA LYS A 350 -12.91 -20.39 8.40
C LYS A 350 -12.58 -19.81 7.03
N MET A 351 -12.10 -20.67 6.12
CA MET A 351 -12.01 -20.31 4.71
C MET A 351 -13.41 -20.16 4.12
N MET A 352 -13.64 -19.06 3.40
CA MET A 352 -14.94 -18.76 2.83
C MET A 352 -15.06 -19.36 1.43
N ARG A 353 -14.60 -18.64 0.40
CA ARG A 353 -14.64 -19.11 -0.99
C ARG A 353 -13.31 -19.66 -1.48
N ASN A 354 -12.23 -19.00 -1.08
CA ASN A 354 -10.85 -19.32 -1.44
C ASN A 354 -9.91 -18.85 -0.31
N SER A 355 -8.62 -19.12 -0.47
CA SER A 355 -7.59 -18.70 0.50
C SER A 355 -7.51 -17.19 0.70
N ASP A 356 -7.93 -16.41 -0.31
CA ASP A 356 -7.97 -14.94 -0.29
C ASP A 356 -9.16 -14.35 0.48
N HIS A 357 -10.06 -15.19 1.01
CA HIS A 357 -11.14 -14.73 1.86
C HIS A 357 -11.35 -15.67 3.05
N GLN A 358 -10.88 -15.25 4.22
CA GLN A 358 -10.99 -16.00 5.47
C GLN A 358 -11.72 -15.19 6.52
N GLU A 359 -12.57 -15.85 7.30
CA GLU A 359 -13.29 -15.29 8.43
C GLU A 359 -12.66 -15.78 9.74
N PHE A 360 -12.52 -14.87 10.70
CA PHE A 360 -11.93 -15.13 12.01
C PHE A 360 -12.93 -14.73 13.09
N VAL A 361 -13.19 -15.62 14.05
CA VAL A 361 -14.12 -15.38 15.15
C VAL A 361 -13.43 -15.70 16.46
N LEU A 362 -13.43 -14.72 17.38
CA LEU A 362 -13.06 -14.92 18.78
C LEU A 362 -14.31 -15.21 19.61
N ARG A 363 -14.27 -16.29 20.39
CA ARG A 363 -15.33 -16.66 21.34
C ARG A 363 -14.78 -16.70 22.75
N ARG A 364 -15.60 -16.29 23.72
CA ARG A 364 -15.29 -16.48 25.13
C ARG A 364 -15.47 -17.95 25.48
N ASP A 365 -14.47 -18.55 26.14
CA ASP A 365 -14.48 -20.00 26.37
C ASP A 365 -15.62 -20.46 27.29
N SER A 366 -16.00 -19.63 28.26
CA SER A 366 -16.98 -19.97 29.29
C SER A 366 -18.41 -20.16 28.77
N ASP A 367 -18.82 -19.37 27.77
CA ASP A 367 -20.21 -19.31 27.28
C ASP A 367 -20.32 -19.37 25.75
N GLN A 368 -19.18 -19.47 25.05
CA GLN A 368 -19.08 -19.51 23.58
C GLN A 368 -19.65 -18.27 22.89
N VAL A 369 -19.81 -17.15 23.61
CA VAL A 369 -20.29 -15.90 23.04
C VAL A 369 -19.23 -15.29 22.12
N GLU A 370 -19.62 -14.92 20.91
CA GLU A 370 -18.75 -14.24 19.95
C GLU A 370 -18.40 -12.84 20.47
N VAL A 371 -17.12 -12.58 20.71
CA VAL A 371 -16.61 -11.29 21.23
C VAL A 371 -16.01 -10.41 20.14
N PHE A 372 -15.60 -11.01 19.02
CA PHE A 372 -15.08 -10.32 17.85
C PHE A 372 -15.25 -11.19 16.60
N LYS A 373 -15.54 -10.55 15.47
CA LYS A 373 -15.62 -11.17 14.14
C LYS A 373 -14.88 -10.31 13.12
N GLY A 374 -13.84 -10.87 12.51
CA GLY A 374 -13.05 -10.22 11.47
C GLY A 374 -12.95 -11.04 10.19
N ALA A 375 -12.46 -10.44 9.11
CA ALA A 375 -12.15 -11.17 7.87
C ALA A 375 -10.96 -10.59 7.12
N THR A 376 -10.21 -11.43 6.42
CA THR A 376 -9.33 -11.02 5.31
C THR A 376 -10.10 -11.09 4.01
N CYS A 377 -9.89 -10.12 3.11
CA CYS A 377 -10.56 -10.04 1.82
C CYS A 377 -9.60 -9.47 0.78
N TYR A 378 -8.95 -10.38 0.05
CA TYR A 378 -7.97 -10.06 -0.97
C TYR A 378 -8.55 -10.30 -2.37
N GLY A 379 -8.22 -9.42 -3.31
CA GLY A 379 -8.72 -9.48 -4.69
C GLY A 379 -10.06 -8.77 -4.89
N PHE A 380 -10.22 -8.09 -6.03
CA PHE A 380 -11.45 -7.33 -6.37
C PHE A 380 -12.72 -8.15 -6.32
N ARG A 381 -12.67 -9.40 -6.80
CA ARG A 381 -13.83 -10.28 -6.79
C ARG A 381 -14.37 -10.48 -5.38
N ASN A 382 -13.50 -10.67 -4.39
CA ASN A 382 -13.88 -10.81 -3.00
C ASN A 382 -14.33 -9.46 -2.43
N LEU A 383 -13.61 -8.38 -2.76
CA LEU A 383 -13.87 -7.02 -2.32
C LEU A 383 -15.29 -6.54 -2.70
N GLN A 384 -15.71 -6.76 -3.95
CA GLN A 384 -17.06 -6.44 -4.40
C GLN A 384 -18.15 -7.16 -3.58
N ASN A 385 -17.89 -8.39 -3.11
CA ASN A 385 -18.85 -9.11 -2.28
C ASN A 385 -18.92 -8.52 -0.87
N VAL A 386 -17.79 -8.12 -0.31
CA VAL A 386 -17.71 -7.46 0.99
C VAL A 386 -18.44 -6.12 0.96
N VAL A 387 -18.18 -5.27 -0.03
CA VAL A 387 -18.87 -3.97 -0.18
C VAL A 387 -20.39 -4.16 -0.25
N ARG A 388 -20.86 -5.09 -1.10
CA ARG A 388 -22.30 -5.42 -1.19
C ARG A 388 -22.85 -5.96 0.14
N LYS A 389 -22.07 -6.73 0.90
CA LYS A 389 -22.48 -7.29 2.21
C LYS A 389 -22.62 -6.18 3.25
N ILE A 390 -21.61 -5.31 3.38
CA ILE A 390 -21.63 -4.16 4.29
C ILE A 390 -22.79 -3.23 3.97
N GLY A 391 -23.00 -2.92 2.69
CA GLY A 391 -24.12 -2.10 2.23
C GLY A 391 -25.47 -2.62 2.70
N ARG A 392 -25.71 -3.94 2.55
CA ARG A 392 -26.94 -4.58 3.05
C ARG A 392 -27.05 -4.55 4.58
N GLU A 393 -25.97 -4.87 5.29
CA GLU A 393 -25.97 -4.98 6.76
C GLU A 393 -26.10 -3.64 7.47
N ARG A 394 -25.57 -2.57 6.87
CA ARG A 394 -25.56 -1.21 7.44
C ARG A 394 -26.66 -0.32 6.85
N GLY A 395 -27.48 -0.83 5.94
CA GLY A 395 -28.55 -0.06 5.31
C GLY A 395 -28.05 1.06 4.40
N VAL A 396 -26.81 0.94 3.92
CA VAL A 396 -26.16 1.94 3.07
C VAL A 396 -26.44 1.57 1.61
N ARG A 397 -26.92 2.54 0.81
CA ARG A 397 -27.20 2.31 -0.62
C ARG A 397 -25.91 2.14 -1.39
N VAL A 398 -25.56 0.89 -1.70
CA VAL A 398 -24.47 0.56 -2.63
C VAL A 398 -25.02 0.65 -4.05
N GLY A 399 -24.38 1.47 -4.89
CA GLY A 399 -24.77 1.68 -6.28
C GLY A 399 -24.92 0.36 -7.02
N ALA A 400 -26.11 0.09 -7.53
CA ALA A 400 -26.31 -1.01 -8.45
C ALA A 400 -25.83 -0.56 -9.83
N GLY A 401 -24.95 -1.35 -10.47
CA GLY A 401 -24.77 -1.24 -11.91
C GLY A 401 -26.11 -1.38 -12.66
N ALA A 402 -26.10 -1.12 -13.97
CA ALA A 402 -27.29 -0.95 -14.83
C ALA A 402 -28.42 -2.01 -14.76
N ALA A 403 -28.27 -3.11 -14.01
CA ALA A 403 -29.29 -4.12 -13.75
C ALA A 403 -30.14 -3.89 -12.47
N GLY A 404 -29.93 -2.83 -11.69
CA GLY A 404 -30.56 -2.68 -10.37
C GLY A 404 -31.73 -1.71 -10.25
N ARG A 405 -32.75 -1.79 -11.11
CA ARG A 405 -34.09 -1.24 -10.79
C ARG A 405 -34.91 -2.27 -10.02
N LEU A 406 -34.45 -2.66 -8.84
CA LEU A 406 -35.33 -3.18 -7.80
C LEU A 406 -34.91 -2.51 -6.50
N ALA A 407 -35.85 -1.80 -5.88
CA ALA A 407 -35.72 -1.31 -4.52
C ALA A 407 -35.29 -2.48 -3.63
N GLY A 408 -34.02 -2.48 -3.21
CA GLY A 408 -33.47 -3.53 -2.37
C GLY A 408 -34.20 -3.50 -1.05
N ARG A 409 -35.07 -4.50 -0.81
CA ARG A 409 -35.53 -4.83 0.54
C ARG A 409 -34.28 -4.95 1.42
N ALA A 410 -34.17 -4.11 2.44
CA ALA A 410 -33.19 -4.32 3.50
C ALA A 410 -33.38 -5.75 4.01
N ALA A 411 -32.43 -6.64 3.71
CA ALA A 411 -32.46 -7.97 4.29
C ALA A 411 -32.11 -7.78 5.76
N THR A 412 -33.12 -7.84 6.62
CA THR A 412 -32.94 -7.92 8.06
C THR A 412 -31.95 -9.04 8.35
N ARG A 413 -30.81 -8.68 8.94
CA ARG A 413 -29.82 -9.58 9.53
C ARG A 413 -30.54 -10.74 10.21
N ARG A 414 -30.15 -12.00 9.95
CA ARG A 414 -30.72 -13.14 10.67
C ARG A 414 -30.58 -12.84 12.16
N GLN A 415 -31.71 -12.87 12.88
CA GLN A 415 -31.76 -12.60 14.31
C GLN A 415 -30.73 -13.51 15.01
N GLY A 416 -29.69 -12.90 15.59
CA GLY A 416 -28.62 -13.60 16.33
C GLY A 416 -27.23 -13.70 15.67
N GLU A 417 -27.04 -13.39 14.39
CA GLU A 417 -25.72 -13.55 13.75
C GLU A 417 -24.83 -12.31 13.93
N ARG A 418 -23.59 -12.38 14.44
CA ARG A 418 -22.69 -11.21 14.59
C ARG A 418 -22.24 -10.66 13.21
N GLY A 419 -22.32 -9.35 13.01
CA GLY A 419 -21.72 -8.67 11.84
C GLY A 419 -20.20 -8.56 11.98
N TYR A 420 -19.49 -8.16 10.93
CA TYR A 420 -18.05 -7.92 11.06
C TYR A 420 -17.77 -6.69 11.94
N ASP A 421 -16.77 -6.83 12.81
CA ASP A 421 -16.14 -5.75 13.55
C ASP A 421 -14.98 -5.15 12.74
N TYR A 422 -14.23 -5.98 11.99
CA TYR A 422 -13.08 -5.53 11.21
C TYR A 422 -12.92 -6.31 9.90
N ILE A 423 -12.45 -5.68 8.83
CA ILE A 423 -12.10 -6.37 7.59
C ILE A 423 -10.77 -5.84 7.04
N GLU A 424 -9.80 -6.73 6.88
CA GLU A 424 -8.58 -6.44 6.16
C GLU A 424 -8.79 -6.60 4.66
N VAL A 425 -8.54 -5.53 3.90
CA VAL A 425 -8.83 -5.47 2.47
C VAL A 425 -7.55 -5.26 1.68
N MET A 426 -7.35 -6.09 0.65
CA MET A 426 -6.31 -5.91 -0.36
C MET A 426 -6.91 -6.02 -1.76
N ALA A 427 -6.44 -5.18 -2.66
CA ALA A 427 -6.91 -5.11 -4.03
C ALA A 427 -6.40 -6.30 -4.89
N CYS A 428 -5.15 -6.74 -4.65
CA CYS A 428 -4.55 -7.90 -5.33
C CYS A 428 -4.94 -9.22 -4.65
N PRO A 429 -5.23 -10.31 -5.42
CA PRO A 429 -5.25 -11.67 -4.90
C PRO A 429 -3.88 -12.05 -4.33
N GLY A 430 -3.82 -12.78 -3.22
CA GLY A 430 -2.57 -13.03 -2.49
C GLY A 430 -1.97 -11.80 -1.80
N GLY A 431 -2.60 -10.62 -1.93
CA GLY A 431 -2.16 -9.36 -1.33
C GLY A 431 -0.84 -8.83 -1.90
N CYS A 432 -0.01 -8.22 -1.04
CA CYS A 432 1.12 -7.39 -1.50
C CYS A 432 2.25 -8.19 -2.15
N VAL A 433 2.41 -9.48 -1.83
CA VAL A 433 3.44 -10.33 -2.46
C VAL A 433 3.17 -10.60 -3.95
N ASN A 434 1.91 -10.45 -4.36
CA ASN A 434 1.46 -10.49 -5.76
C ASN A 434 1.10 -9.08 -6.27
N GLY A 435 1.76 -8.05 -5.75
CA GLY A 435 1.57 -6.69 -6.22
C GLY A 435 2.07 -6.50 -7.66
N GLY A 436 1.45 -5.58 -8.41
CA GLY A 436 1.79 -5.35 -9.82
C GLY A 436 3.24 -4.91 -10.07
N GLY A 437 3.90 -4.31 -9.07
CA GLY A 437 5.28 -3.83 -9.16
C GLY A 437 6.34 -4.87 -8.79
N GLN A 438 5.94 -6.11 -8.48
CA GLN A 438 6.86 -7.20 -8.15
C GLN A 438 7.63 -7.70 -9.37
N LEU A 439 8.75 -8.37 -9.12
CA LEU A 439 9.47 -9.09 -10.17
C LEU A 439 8.59 -10.20 -10.72
N LYS A 440 8.75 -10.49 -12.01
CA LYS A 440 8.06 -11.58 -12.70
C LYS A 440 9.01 -12.77 -12.86
N PRO A 441 8.49 -14.01 -12.95
CA PRO A 441 9.31 -15.18 -13.21
C PRO A 441 10.08 -15.02 -14.53
N SER A 442 11.34 -15.47 -14.55
CA SER A 442 12.26 -15.33 -15.69
C SER A 442 11.78 -16.10 -16.93
N THR A 443 11.07 -17.21 -16.73
CA THR A 443 10.34 -17.93 -17.76
C THR A 443 8.86 -17.56 -17.68
N ARG A 444 8.40 -16.65 -18.55
CA ARG A 444 6.97 -16.49 -18.81
C ARG A 444 6.45 -17.79 -19.43
N SER A 445 5.97 -18.73 -18.63
CA SER A 445 4.99 -19.68 -19.13
C SER A 445 3.75 -18.86 -19.50
N ALA A 446 3.12 -19.13 -20.64
CA ALA A 446 1.90 -18.44 -21.08
C ALA A 446 0.68 -18.72 -20.18
N ASP A 447 0.90 -19.38 -19.04
CA ASP A 447 -0.11 -20.01 -18.23
C ASP A 447 -0.16 -19.33 -16.85
N SER A 448 -1.36 -18.95 -16.40
CA SER A 448 -1.64 -18.37 -15.07
C SER A 448 -1.11 -19.19 -13.87
N GLN A 449 -0.64 -20.40 -14.12
CA GLN A 449 -0.07 -21.29 -13.12
C GLN A 449 1.35 -20.88 -12.71
N GLY A 450 2.16 -20.33 -13.64
CA GLY A 450 3.52 -19.86 -13.33
C GLY A 450 3.53 -18.66 -12.38
N ASP A 451 2.61 -17.70 -12.58
CA ASP A 451 2.49 -16.53 -11.71
C ASP A 451 2.01 -16.90 -10.28
N LYS A 452 1.14 -17.90 -10.17
CA LYS A 452 0.69 -18.42 -8.86
C LYS A 452 1.82 -19.15 -8.12
N GLU A 453 2.61 -19.93 -8.83
CA GLU A 453 3.77 -20.62 -8.26
C GLU A 453 4.82 -19.60 -7.80
N TRP A 454 5.11 -18.61 -8.63
CA TRP A 454 5.99 -17.51 -8.29
C TRP A 454 5.54 -16.78 -7.01
N THR A 455 4.25 -16.43 -6.93
CA THR A 455 3.69 -15.79 -5.73
C THR A 455 3.90 -16.63 -4.47
N LYS A 456 3.75 -17.97 -4.56
CA LYS A 456 4.01 -18.86 -3.42
C LYS A 456 5.48 -18.90 -3.01
N LEU A 457 6.40 -18.83 -3.97
CA LEU A 457 7.83 -18.76 -3.69
C LEU A 457 8.18 -17.44 -3.00
N VAL A 458 7.62 -16.31 -3.46
CA VAL A 458 7.79 -15.01 -2.82
C VAL A 458 7.21 -15.01 -1.40
N GLU A 459 6.03 -15.60 -1.20
CA GLU A 459 5.44 -15.77 0.13
C GLU A 459 6.35 -16.62 1.04
N ALA A 460 6.87 -17.75 0.56
CA ALA A 460 7.78 -18.58 1.34
C ALA A 460 9.09 -17.85 1.68
N SER A 461 9.63 -17.08 0.74
CA SER A 461 10.83 -16.25 0.96
C SER A 461 10.57 -15.11 1.94
N TYR A 462 9.36 -14.56 2.00
CA TYR A 462 9.01 -13.52 2.99
C TYR A 462 9.22 -14.01 4.43
N TRP A 463 8.97 -15.30 4.66
CA TRP A 463 9.05 -15.94 5.97
C TRP A 463 10.35 -16.72 6.21
N SER A 464 11.34 -16.60 5.32
CA SER A 464 12.60 -17.37 5.45
C SER A 464 13.62 -16.74 6.40
N ASP A 465 13.42 -15.51 6.84
CA ASP A 465 14.25 -14.86 7.86
C ASP A 465 13.79 -15.29 9.27
N ASP A 466 14.61 -16.11 9.93
CA ASP A 466 14.40 -16.54 11.32
C ASP A 466 15.47 -15.90 12.20
N CYS A 467 15.29 -14.62 12.55
CA CYS A 467 16.21 -13.90 13.44
C CYS A 467 15.58 -13.76 14.83
N SER A 468 15.95 -14.66 15.74
CA SER A 468 15.58 -14.60 17.16
C SER A 468 16.29 -13.45 17.91
N ALA A 469 17.42 -12.96 17.41
CA ALA A 469 18.18 -11.86 18.01
C ALA A 469 17.64 -10.45 17.63
N CYS A 470 16.70 -10.39 16.68
CA CYS A 470 16.06 -9.15 16.23
C CYS A 470 14.91 -8.70 17.13
N GLU A 471 14.66 -9.43 18.22
CA GLU A 471 13.76 -9.07 19.33
C GLU A 471 14.34 -7.93 20.18
N GLY A 472 14.83 -6.85 19.56
CA GLY A 472 14.94 -5.60 20.28
C GLY A 472 13.52 -5.18 20.64
N ASN A 473 13.16 -5.14 21.93
CA ASN A 473 11.80 -4.81 22.36
C ASN A 473 11.39 -3.45 21.77
N PRO A 474 10.60 -3.42 20.68
CA PRO A 474 10.32 -2.17 20.00
C PRO A 474 9.36 -1.33 20.84
N ASP A 475 8.79 -1.86 21.93
CA ASP A 475 7.83 -1.16 22.78
C ASP A 475 8.35 0.17 23.30
N HIS A 476 9.64 0.28 23.65
CA HIS A 476 10.18 1.56 24.12
C HIS A 476 10.18 2.60 23.00
N LEU A 477 10.67 2.21 21.82
CA LEU A 477 10.70 3.08 20.64
C LEU A 477 9.28 3.38 20.15
N LEU A 478 8.40 2.38 20.09
CA LEU A 478 6.99 2.50 19.70
C LEU A 478 6.22 3.43 20.64
N ARG A 479 6.41 3.29 21.96
CA ARG A 479 5.83 4.20 22.97
C ARG A 479 6.37 5.61 22.84
N TRP A 480 7.66 5.76 22.57
CA TRP A 480 8.24 7.07 22.30
C TRP A 480 7.62 7.71 21.06
N VAL A 481 7.51 6.96 19.95
CA VAL A 481 6.86 7.42 18.71
C VAL A 481 5.41 7.82 18.94
N GLN A 482 4.67 7.05 19.73
CA GLN A 482 3.30 7.40 20.12
C GLN A 482 3.24 8.62 21.07
N GLY A 483 4.30 8.87 21.83
CA GLY A 483 4.45 9.99 22.76
C GLY A 483 4.87 11.31 22.10
N LEU A 484 5.33 11.30 20.84
CA LEU A 484 5.80 12.48 20.11
C LEU A 484 4.73 13.52 19.75
N GLY A 485 3.49 13.35 20.21
CA GLY A 485 2.55 14.47 20.34
C GLY A 485 2.16 15.16 19.03
N ASP A 486 1.33 14.49 18.23
CA ASP A 486 -0.03 14.95 17.95
C ASP A 486 -0.79 13.70 17.48
N LYS A 487 -2.01 13.46 17.99
CA LYS A 487 -2.73 12.19 17.75
C LYS A 487 -3.08 11.96 16.27
N GLN A 488 -2.78 12.92 15.40
CA GLN A 488 -3.20 12.95 13.99
C GLN A 488 -2.06 12.78 12.97
N ILE A 489 -0.78 12.82 13.34
CA ILE A 489 0.31 12.80 12.32
C ILE A 489 0.36 11.49 11.50
N PHE A 490 -0.12 10.39 12.09
CA PHE A 490 -0.21 9.08 11.45
C PHE A 490 -1.61 8.75 10.93
N ARG A 491 -2.52 9.72 10.92
CA ARG A 491 -3.87 9.59 10.35
C ARG A 491 -4.00 10.46 9.09
N THR A 492 -5.01 10.16 8.29
CA THR A 492 -5.39 10.85 7.05
C THR A 492 -6.91 10.77 6.86
N SER A 493 -7.42 11.38 5.81
CA SER A 493 -8.83 11.35 5.45
C SER A 493 -9.02 10.97 3.98
N TYR A 494 -10.21 10.45 3.67
CA TYR A 494 -10.59 10.07 2.32
C TYR A 494 -11.82 10.87 1.91
N ARG A 495 -11.90 11.21 0.62
CA ARG A 495 -13.02 12.00 0.07
C ARG A 495 -13.53 11.34 -1.20
N ALA A 496 -14.83 11.45 -1.43
CA ALA A 496 -15.43 11.01 -2.68
C ALA A 496 -14.82 11.80 -3.84
N VAL A 497 -14.51 11.12 -4.94
CA VAL A 497 -14.16 11.80 -6.18
C VAL A 497 -15.47 12.25 -6.83
N GLU A 498 -15.74 13.54 -6.80
CA GLU A 498 -16.85 14.12 -7.57
C GLU A 498 -16.47 14.07 -9.05
N SER A 499 -17.15 13.23 -9.82
CA SER A 499 -17.09 13.28 -11.28
C SER A 499 -18.40 13.86 -11.79
N ASP A 500 -18.34 14.96 -12.53
CA ASP A 500 -19.50 15.60 -13.16
C ASP A 500 -20.18 14.74 -14.26
N ILE A 501 -19.66 13.53 -14.49
CA ILE A 501 -20.19 12.58 -15.45
C ILE A 501 -21.10 11.58 -14.72
N VAL A 502 -22.37 11.95 -14.59
CA VAL A 502 -23.44 11.03 -14.19
C VAL A 502 -23.54 9.91 -15.24
N GLY A 503 -23.26 8.67 -14.84
CA GLY A 503 -23.86 7.50 -15.51
C GLY A 503 -23.03 6.70 -16.51
N LEU A 504 -21.71 6.53 -16.31
CA LEU A 504 -20.99 5.43 -16.95
C LEU A 504 -20.66 4.36 -15.91
N ALA A 505 -21.54 3.36 -15.81
CA ALA A 505 -21.20 2.12 -15.15
C ALA A 505 -19.97 1.52 -15.86
N VAL A 506 -18.80 1.65 -15.25
CA VAL A 506 -17.63 0.84 -15.62
C VAL A 506 -18.08 -0.61 -15.52
N LYS A 507 -18.19 -1.29 -16.67
CA LYS A 507 -18.46 -2.73 -16.70
C LYS A 507 -17.16 -3.42 -16.26
N TRP A 508 -17.14 -3.83 -15.00
CA TRP A 508 -16.14 -4.70 -14.38
C TRP A 508 -16.37 -6.15 -14.78
#